data_AF-A0A3P5ZQG0-F1
#
_entry.id   AF-A0A3P5ZQG0-F1
#
_cell.length_a   1.000
_cell.length_b   1.000
_cell.length_c   1.000
_cell.angle_alpha   90.00
_cell.angle_beta   90.00
_cell.angle_gamma   90.00
#
_symmetry.space_group_name_H-M   'P 1'
#
loop_
_entity.id
_entity.type
_entity.pdbx_description
1 polymer ?
#
loop_
_entity_poly.entity_id
_entity_poly.type
_entity_poly.pdbx_seq_one_letter_code
_entity_poly.pdbx_strand_id
1 'polypeptide(L)' 'SVDAKNQNEPSETKPPIIHNLSHHFSFGKHSMVANAGDGRAVICRNGEAIDMSQDHKPIYLP' A
#
# COMPACT_ATOMS: atom_id res chain seq x y z
N SER A 1 -20.25 32.28 -34.04
CA SER A 1 -19.38 31.82 -32.95
C SER A 1 -19.61 30.35 -32.75
N VAL A 2 -18.59 29.54 -33.04
CA VAL A 2 -18.56 28.14 -32.60
C VAL A 2 -18.11 28.19 -31.15
N ASP A 3 -19.01 27.86 -30.22
CA ASP A 3 -18.68 27.78 -28.81
C ASP A 3 -17.65 26.68 -28.63
N ALA A 4 -16.40 27.09 -28.37
CA ALA A 4 -15.32 26.19 -28.01
C ALA A 4 -15.73 25.49 -26.71
N LYS A 5 -16.17 24.24 -26.83
CA LYS A 5 -16.42 23.37 -25.69
C LYS A 5 -15.17 23.36 -24.82
N ASN A 6 -15.32 23.89 -23.61
CA ASN A 6 -14.30 23.94 -22.58
C ASN A 6 -13.85 22.51 -22.25
N GLN A 7 -12.71 22.10 -22.81
CA GLN A 7 -12.05 20.83 -22.51
C GLN A 7 -11.31 20.94 -21.18
N ASN A 8 -12.06 21.17 -20.09
CA ASN A 8 -11.59 20.91 -18.74
C ASN A 8 -12.31 19.67 -18.22
N GLU A 9 -12.17 18.56 -18.96
CA GLU A 9 -12.27 17.24 -18.34
C GLU A 9 -11.18 17.22 -17.25
N PRO A 10 -11.51 16.98 -15.96
CA PRO A 10 -10.48 16.80 -14.95
C PRO A 10 -9.55 15.73 -15.47
N SER A 11 -8.29 16.08 -15.72
CA SER A 11 -7.29 15.08 -16.09
C SER A 11 -7.42 13.97 -15.06
N GLU A 12 -7.68 12.76 -15.55
CA GLU A 12 -7.75 11.56 -14.73
C GLU A 12 -6.53 11.60 -13.83
N THR A 13 -6.72 12.01 -12.58
CA THR A 13 -5.61 12.25 -11.66
C THR A 13 -5.06 10.87 -11.45
N LYS A 14 -3.96 10.56 -12.16
CA LYS A 14 -3.21 9.32 -12.03
C LYS A 14 -3.23 8.99 -10.54
N PRO A 15 -3.82 7.85 -10.13
CA PRO A 15 -3.97 7.54 -8.72
C PRO A 15 -2.60 7.70 -8.07
N PRO A 16 -2.53 8.33 -6.88
CA PRO A 16 -1.24 8.55 -6.21
C PRO A 16 -0.52 7.22 -6.20
N ILE A 17 0.71 7.20 -6.72
CA ILE A 17 1.54 6.01 -6.68
C ILE A 17 1.63 5.64 -5.20
N ILE A 18 0.96 4.55 -4.79
CA ILE A 18 1.07 4.05 -3.43
C ILE A 18 2.50 3.54 -3.31
N HIS A 19 3.35 4.33 -2.67
CA HIS A 19 4.72 3.92 -2.38
C HIS A 19 4.66 2.89 -1.25
N ASN A 20 4.94 1.63 -1.56
CA ASN A 20 5.11 0.61 -0.53
C ASN A 20 6.55 0.65 0.01
N LEU A 21 6.69 0.73 1.32
CA LEU A 21 7.94 0.72 2.06
C LEU A 21 7.88 -0.40 3.08
N SER A 22 8.75 -1.40 2.94
CA SER A 22 8.91 -2.47 3.93
C SER A 22 10.35 -2.53 4.40
N HIS A 23 10.54 -2.47 5.72
CA HIS A 23 11.86 -2.59 6.35
C HIS A 23 11.85 -3.74 7.35
N HIS A 24 12.77 -4.69 7.17
CA HIS A 24 12.92 -5.84 8.06
C HIS A 24 14.12 -5.65 8.99
N PHE A 25 13.94 -5.98 10.27
CA PHE A 25 14.99 -5.93 11.27
C PHE A 25 15.00 -7.23 12.08
N SER A 26 16.17 -7.83 12.26
CA SER A 26 16.37 -9.07 13.01
C SER A 26 17.32 -8.84 14.18
N PHE A 27 16.89 -9.22 15.39
CA PHE A 27 17.69 -9.13 16.60
C PHE A 27 17.59 -10.43 17.42
N GLY A 28 18.65 -11.24 17.35
CA GLY A 28 18.68 -12.56 17.97
C GLY A 28 17.58 -13.47 17.40
N LYS A 29 16.63 -13.87 18.25
CA LYS A 29 15.48 -14.71 17.87
C LYS A 29 14.23 -13.91 17.48
N HIS A 30 14.29 -12.59 17.51
CA HIS A 30 13.16 -11.71 17.19
C HIS A 30 13.32 -11.11 15.79
N SER A 31 12.23 -11.08 15.04
CA SER A 31 12.12 -10.36 13.77
C SER A 31 11.02 -9.31 13.89
N MET A 32 11.23 -8.16 13.26
CA MET A 32 10.29 -7.06 13.18
C MET A 32 10.19 -6.58 11.74
N VAL A 33 8.98 -6.22 11.31
CA VAL A 33 8.76 -5.58 10.02
C VAL A 33 8.03 -4.26 10.23
N ALA A 34 8.57 -3.18 9.69
CA ALA A 34 7.87 -1.91 9.52
C ALA A 34 7.38 -1.81 8.08
N ASN A 35 6.07 -1.70 7.87
CA ASN A 35 5.45 -1.67 6.55
C ASN A 35 4.52 -0.45 6.41
N ALA A 36 4.64 0.28 5.31
CA ALA A 36 3.78 1.42 4.96
C ALA A 36 3.41 1.34 3.48
N GLY A 37 2.12 1.44 3.14
CA GLY A 37 1.61 1.23 1.78
C GLY A 37 0.60 0.09 1.68
N ASP A 38 0.26 -0.33 0.47
CA ASP A 38 -0.74 -1.36 0.15
C ASP A 38 -0.21 -2.80 0.20
N GLY A 39 1.10 -2.97 0.42
CA GLY A 39 1.73 -4.28 0.49
C GLY A 39 1.58 -4.96 1.85
N ARG A 40 1.86 -6.27 1.87
CA ARG A 40 1.88 -7.11 3.06
C ARG A 40 3.23 -7.79 3.22
N ALA A 41 3.76 -7.80 4.43
CA ALA A 41 4.94 -8.56 4.79
C ALA A 41 4.52 -9.92 5.34
N VAL A 42 5.15 -10.98 4.82
CA VAL A 42 4.93 -12.36 5.26
C VAL A 42 6.27 -13.01 5.56
N ILE A 43 6.32 -13.88 6.57
CA ILE A 43 7.49 -14.71 6.88
C ILE A 43 7.10 -16.19 6.85
N CYS A 44 7.96 -17.02 6.28
CA CYS A 44 7.76 -18.47 6.27
C CYS A 44 8.46 -19.12 7.47
N ARG A 45 7.72 -19.87 8.29
CA ARG A 45 8.26 -20.65 9.40
C ARG A 45 7.67 -22.05 9.36
N ASN A 46 8.51 -23.08 9.32
CA ASN A 46 8.09 -24.49 9.27
C ASN A 46 7.13 -24.82 8.11
N GLY A 47 7.29 -24.16 6.96
CA GLY A 47 6.39 -24.33 5.80
C GLY A 47 5.05 -23.59 5.92
N GLU A 48 4.82 -22.87 7.02
CA GLU A 48 3.64 -22.03 7.23
C GLU A 48 3.98 -20.56 6.94
N ALA A 49 3.12 -19.87 6.20
CA ALA A 49 3.22 -18.44 5.96
C ALA A 49 2.54 -17.68 7.11
N ILE A 50 3.29 -16.83 7.79
CA ILE A 50 2.84 -16.03 8.91
C ILE A 50 2.87 -14.56 8.49
N ASP A 51 1.75 -13.89 8.70
CA ASP A 51 1.60 -12.49 8.33
C ASP A 51 2.25 -11.55 9.36
N MET A 52 3.14 -10.68 8.88
CA MET A 52 3.92 -9.74 9.68
C MET A 52 3.42 -8.29 9.58
N SER A 53 2.56 -7.99 8.61
CA SER A 53 1.83 -6.72 8.51
C SER A 53 0.38 -6.93 8.06
N GLN A 54 -0.45 -5.93 8.30
CA GLN A 54 -1.83 -5.87 7.80
C GLN A 54 -1.88 -4.94 6.59
N ASP A 55 -2.72 -5.30 5.62
CA ASP A 55 -2.99 -4.43 4.47
C ASP A 55 -3.61 -3.12 4.95
N HIS A 56 -3.11 -1.99 4.47
CA HIS A 56 -3.76 -0.69 4.69
C HIS A 56 -4.97 -0.55 3.75
N LYS A 57 -6.04 -1.27 4.04
CA LYS A 57 -7.33 -1.08 3.35
C LYS A 57 -8.07 0.11 3.98
N PRO A 58 -8.69 0.98 3.18
CA PRO A 58 -9.49 2.07 3.71
C PRO A 58 -10.63 1.51 4.58
N ILE A 59 -10.70 1.94 5.83
CA ILE A 59 -11.82 1.64 6.73
C ILE A 59 -12.92 2.66 6.42
N TYR A 60 -13.96 2.26 5.71
CA TYR A 60 -15.16 3.08 5.57
C TYR A 60 -15.97 2.95 6.86
N LEU A 61 -15.96 3.99 7.70
CA LEU A 61 -16.87 4.10 8.82
C LEU A 61 -18.27 4.52 8.31
N PRO A 62 -19.36 3.95 8.83
CA PRO A 62 -20.73 4.26 8.43
C PRO A 62 -21.16 5.68 8.80
#